data_AF-I1TG69-F1
#
_entry.id   AF-I1TG69-F1
#
_cell.length_a   1.000
_cell.length_b   1.000
_cell.length_c   1.000
_cell.angle_alpha   90.00
_cell.angle_beta   90.00
_cell.angle_gamma   90.00
#
_symmetry.space_group_name_H-M   'P 1'
#
loop_
_entity.id
_entity.type
_entity.pdbx_description
1 polymer ?
#
loop_
_entity_poly.entity_id
_entity_poly.type
_entity_poly.pdbx_seq_one_letter_code
_entity_poly.pdbx_strand_id
1 'polypeptide(L)'
;GERLIGQPAKRQAVTNPESTIYAVKRLIGRRFDDPMTKKDMGLVPYSIVKGKTGDAWVKAGGEDYSPSQISAFILQKMKETAEAYLGETVTQAVITVPAYFNDAQRQATKDAGLIAGLKVLRIINEPTAAALAYGMDKDENKTIAVYDLGGGTFDISILEVGDGVFEVKSTNGDTFLGGEDFDSVLVEHLAADFNKAESIDLTKDKLALQRLKEAAEKAKIELSSTQTTEVNLPFITADQNGPKHLVKTITRSDLEKLVDDLIKRTLEPCKKALADAGIKADGIDEVVMVGGMTRMPKVRDVVKSFFGKEPHTGVNPDEVVAMGAAIQAGVLQGDVKDVLLLDVTPLSLGIETLGGVFTRMIDRNTTIPTKKSQVYSTAEDNQNAVTIRVFQGEREMAADNKLLGNFDLVG
;
A
#
# COMPACT_ATOMS: atom_id res chain seq x y z
N GLY A 1 -5.14 10.89 -27.52
CA GLY A 1 -4.46 12.01 -26.83
C GLY A 1 -3.09 11.54 -26.36
N GLU A 2 -2.24 12.46 -25.91
CA GLU A 2 -0.95 12.15 -25.30
C GLU A 2 -1.15 11.52 -23.90
N ARG A 3 -0.29 10.56 -23.51
CA ARG A 3 -0.31 9.94 -22.18
C ARG A 3 0.72 10.63 -21.29
N LEU A 4 0.25 11.30 -20.25
CA LEU A 4 1.10 11.99 -19.28
C LEU A 4 1.35 11.11 -18.05
N ILE A 5 2.57 11.14 -17.51
CA ILE A 5 2.98 10.36 -16.33
C ILE A 5 3.76 11.28 -15.38
N GLY A 6 3.50 11.19 -14.07
CA GLY A 6 4.18 11.98 -13.05
C GLY A 6 3.67 13.41 -12.94
N GLN A 7 4.58 14.38 -12.76
CA GLN A 7 4.23 15.79 -12.55
C GLN A 7 3.36 16.41 -13.67
N PRO A 8 3.61 16.15 -14.96
CA PRO A 8 2.72 16.61 -16.03
C PRO A 8 1.28 16.11 -15.88
N ALA A 9 1.08 14.85 -15.47
CA ALA A 9 -0.24 14.30 -15.20
C ALA A 9 -0.88 14.93 -13.95
N LYS A 10 -0.12 15.11 -12.86
CA LYS A 10 -0.61 15.77 -11.64
C LYS A 10 -1.09 17.20 -11.91
N ARG A 11 -0.36 17.97 -12.73
CA ARG A 11 -0.71 19.37 -13.06
C ARG A 11 -2.04 19.52 -13.82
N GLN A 12 -2.37 18.59 -14.71
CA GLN A 12 -3.63 18.65 -15.47
C GLN A 12 -4.82 18.00 -14.75
N ALA A 13 -4.61 17.39 -13.57
CA ALA A 13 -5.63 16.63 -12.85
C ALA A 13 -6.90 17.45 -12.60
N VAL A 14 -6.74 18.72 -12.21
CA VAL A 14 -7.85 19.69 -12.03
C VAL A 14 -8.70 19.83 -13.28
N THR A 15 -8.09 19.91 -14.47
CA THR A 15 -8.83 20.13 -15.73
C THR A 15 -9.26 18.85 -16.42
N ASN A 16 -8.75 17.70 -16.00
CA ASN A 16 -9.02 16.40 -16.60
C ASN A 16 -9.17 15.30 -15.52
N PRO A 17 -10.10 15.47 -14.56
CA PRO A 17 -10.17 14.59 -13.39
C PRO A 17 -10.65 13.16 -13.73
N GLU A 18 -11.47 13.01 -14.77
CA GLU A 18 -12.01 11.70 -15.17
C GLU A 18 -10.99 10.81 -15.90
N SER A 19 -9.96 11.39 -16.52
CA SER A 19 -8.91 10.64 -17.22
C SER A 19 -7.54 10.75 -16.56
N THR A 20 -7.45 11.33 -15.35
CA THR A 20 -6.23 11.35 -14.56
C THR A 20 -6.32 10.27 -13.48
N ILE A 21 -5.61 9.16 -13.70
CA ILE A 21 -5.62 8.01 -12.79
C ILE A 21 -4.50 8.14 -11.76
N TYR A 22 -4.84 8.00 -10.48
CA TYR A 22 -3.93 8.00 -9.35
C TYR A 22 -4.38 6.92 -8.34
N ALA A 23 -3.62 6.69 -7.27
CA ALA A 23 -3.91 5.68 -6.24
C ALA A 23 -4.21 4.25 -6.76
N VAL A 24 -3.83 3.92 -8.01
CA VAL A 24 -4.17 2.65 -8.66
C VAL A 24 -3.62 1.41 -7.94
N LYS A 25 -2.58 1.59 -7.11
CA LYS A 25 -2.03 0.56 -6.20
C LYS A 25 -3.07 0.06 -5.20
N ARG A 26 -4.10 0.85 -4.87
CA ARG A 26 -5.24 0.40 -4.05
C ARG A 26 -6.17 -0.55 -4.80
N LEU A 27 -6.19 -0.53 -6.13
CA LEU A 27 -7.05 -1.35 -6.99
C LEU A 27 -6.35 -2.61 -7.54
N ILE A 28 -5.02 -2.60 -7.61
CA ILE A 28 -4.26 -3.72 -8.19
C ILE A 28 -4.55 -5.03 -7.45
N GLY A 29 -4.85 -6.10 -8.21
CA GLY A 29 -5.20 -7.42 -7.66
C GLY A 29 -6.54 -7.50 -6.90
N ARG A 30 -7.39 -6.46 -6.96
CA ARG A 30 -8.72 -6.46 -6.34
C ARG A 30 -9.83 -6.77 -7.33
N ARG A 31 -10.93 -7.32 -6.80
CA ARG A 31 -12.15 -7.54 -7.57
C ARG A 31 -13.01 -6.28 -7.61
N PHE A 32 -13.83 -6.14 -8.64
CA PHE A 32 -14.76 -5.02 -8.77
C PHE A 32 -15.79 -4.96 -7.64
N ASP A 33 -16.21 -6.11 -7.12
CA ASP A 33 -17.21 -6.26 -6.07
C ASP A 33 -16.65 -6.25 -4.64
N ASP A 34 -15.32 -6.14 -4.49
CA ASP A 34 -14.64 -6.02 -3.20
C ASP A 34 -15.15 -4.77 -2.44
N PRO A 35 -15.51 -4.88 -1.14
CA PRO A 35 -15.96 -3.74 -0.34
C PRO A 35 -15.00 -2.54 -0.36
N MET A 36 -13.69 -2.78 -0.40
CA MET A 36 -12.68 -1.71 -0.47
C MET A 36 -12.69 -1.02 -1.84
N THR A 37 -12.84 -1.79 -2.93
CA THR A 37 -13.01 -1.20 -4.27
C THR A 37 -14.27 -0.34 -4.33
N LYS A 38 -15.37 -0.78 -3.71
CA LYS A 38 -16.61 0.03 -3.63
C LYS A 38 -16.42 1.32 -2.85
N LYS A 39 -15.59 1.30 -1.79
CA LYS A 39 -15.23 2.51 -1.05
C LYS A 39 -14.44 3.46 -1.95
N ASP A 40 -13.42 2.97 -2.66
CA ASP A 40 -12.62 3.77 -3.60
C ASP A 40 -13.48 4.41 -4.70
N MET A 41 -14.52 3.74 -5.20
CA MET A 41 -15.45 4.31 -6.20
C MET A 41 -16.10 5.63 -5.77
N GLY A 42 -16.36 5.80 -4.47
CA GLY A 42 -16.89 7.05 -3.92
C GLY A 42 -15.81 8.12 -3.67
N LEU A 43 -14.54 7.72 -3.66
CA LEU A 43 -13.41 8.55 -3.27
C LEU A 43 -12.60 9.06 -4.45
N VAL A 44 -12.86 8.66 -5.70
CA VAL A 44 -12.07 9.05 -6.87
C VAL A 44 -12.95 9.64 -7.99
N PRO A 45 -12.46 10.63 -8.76
CA PRO A 45 -13.26 11.27 -9.81
C PRO A 45 -13.33 10.46 -11.12
N TYR A 46 -12.36 9.56 -11.33
CA TYR A 46 -12.32 8.65 -12.47
C TYR A 46 -13.23 7.44 -12.25
N SER A 47 -13.63 6.78 -13.34
CA SER A 47 -14.53 5.63 -13.27
C SER A 47 -13.77 4.34 -13.01
N ILE A 48 -14.12 3.63 -11.94
CA ILE A 48 -13.74 2.23 -11.73
C ILE A 48 -14.81 1.36 -12.40
N VAL A 49 -14.37 0.45 -13.26
CA VAL A 49 -15.24 -0.39 -14.11
C VAL A 49 -14.95 -1.87 -13.91
N LYS A 50 -15.91 -2.72 -14.24
CA LYS A 50 -15.75 -4.19 -14.12
C LYS A 50 -14.96 -4.71 -15.32
N GLY A 51 -13.76 -5.22 -15.06
CA GLY A 51 -12.92 -5.87 -16.08
C GLY A 51 -13.51 -7.18 -16.58
N LYS A 52 -12.89 -7.74 -17.64
CA LYS A 52 -13.36 -8.94 -18.34
C LYS A 52 -13.50 -10.18 -17.44
N THR A 53 -12.64 -10.29 -16.43
CA THR A 53 -12.57 -11.37 -15.43
C THR A 53 -13.29 -11.05 -14.13
N GLY A 54 -13.95 -9.89 -14.05
CA GLY A 54 -14.60 -9.36 -12.85
C GLY A 54 -13.65 -8.60 -11.90
N ASP A 55 -12.42 -8.34 -12.33
CA ASP A 55 -11.44 -7.52 -11.60
C ASP A 55 -11.78 -6.03 -11.67
N ALA A 56 -11.28 -5.24 -10.71
CA ALA A 56 -11.44 -3.79 -10.71
C ALA A 56 -10.52 -3.16 -11.76
N TRP A 57 -11.10 -2.54 -12.79
CA TRP A 57 -10.40 -1.81 -13.86
C TRP A 57 -10.72 -0.31 -13.76
N VAL A 58 -10.03 0.52 -14.52
CA VAL A 58 -10.30 1.96 -14.61
C VAL A 58 -10.60 2.36 -16.04
N LYS A 59 -11.43 3.38 -16.23
CA LYS A 59 -11.70 3.96 -17.55
C LYS A 59 -11.02 5.31 -17.68
N ALA A 60 -10.23 5.49 -18.74
CA ALA A 60 -9.54 6.75 -19.05
C ALA A 60 -9.51 6.96 -20.57
N GLY A 61 -9.82 8.17 -21.04
CA GLY A 61 -9.77 8.49 -22.47
C GLY A 61 -10.68 7.64 -23.36
N GLY A 62 -11.76 7.07 -22.81
CA GLY A 62 -12.70 6.20 -23.52
C GLY A 62 -12.35 4.71 -23.53
N GLU A 63 -11.17 4.33 -23.03
CA GLU A 63 -10.70 2.94 -22.95
C GLU A 63 -10.67 2.44 -21.51
N ASP A 64 -10.83 1.12 -21.34
CA ASP A 64 -10.71 0.44 -20.05
C ASP A 64 -9.29 -0.12 -19.90
N TYR A 65 -8.65 0.16 -18.77
CA TYR A 65 -7.31 -0.29 -18.43
C TYR A 65 -7.32 -1.12 -17.14
N SER A 66 -6.56 -2.20 -17.13
CA SER A 66 -6.28 -2.92 -15.89
C SER A 66 -5.35 -2.09 -14.98
N PRO A 67 -5.42 -2.26 -13.65
CA PRO A 67 -4.47 -1.64 -12.74
C PRO A 67 -3.01 -1.96 -13.05
N SER A 68 -2.73 -3.17 -13.57
CA SER A 68 -1.40 -3.58 -14.02
C SER A 68 -0.93 -2.77 -15.23
N GLN A 69 -1.81 -2.44 -16.19
CA GLN A 69 -1.45 -1.59 -17.33
C GLN A 69 -1.13 -0.15 -16.88
N ILE A 70 -1.97 0.43 -16.02
CA ILE A 70 -1.71 1.78 -15.47
C ILE A 70 -0.39 1.81 -14.69
N SER A 71 -0.15 0.81 -13.83
CA SER A 71 1.08 0.69 -13.07
C SER A 71 2.30 0.47 -13.97
N ALA A 72 2.13 -0.27 -15.07
CA ALA A 72 3.18 -0.46 -16.07
C ALA A 72 3.62 0.85 -16.71
N PHE A 73 2.71 1.81 -16.92
CA PHE A 73 3.09 3.13 -17.44
C PHE A 73 4.00 3.87 -16.44
N ILE A 74 3.71 3.79 -15.15
CA ILE A 74 4.58 4.37 -14.11
C ILE A 74 5.95 3.66 -14.12
N LEU A 75 5.97 2.34 -14.20
CA LEU A 75 7.21 1.55 -14.27
C LEU A 75 8.03 1.84 -15.54
N GLN A 76 7.37 2.05 -16.68
CA GLN A 76 8.02 2.51 -17.92
C GLN A 76 8.71 3.85 -17.70
N LYS A 77 8.06 4.80 -17.02
CA LYS A 77 8.69 6.09 -16.70
C LYS A 77 9.92 5.92 -15.80
N MET A 78 9.89 5.00 -14.84
CA MET A 78 11.04 4.71 -13.98
C MET A 78 12.17 4.04 -14.75
N LYS A 79 11.83 3.10 -15.65
CA LYS A 79 12.78 2.51 -16.59
C LYS A 79 13.46 3.58 -17.46
N GLU A 80 12.69 4.43 -18.13
CA GLU A 80 13.22 5.54 -18.94
C GLU A 80 14.14 6.46 -18.13
N THR A 81 13.81 6.69 -16.86
CA THR A 81 14.63 7.51 -15.97
C THR A 81 15.98 6.85 -15.69
N ALA A 82 16.00 5.54 -15.43
CA ALA A 82 17.24 4.79 -15.25
C ALA A 82 18.05 4.70 -16.56
N GLU A 83 17.40 4.44 -17.70
CA GLU A 83 18.04 4.38 -19.02
C GLU A 83 18.68 5.73 -19.41
N ALA A 84 17.99 6.84 -19.14
CA ALA A 84 18.54 8.18 -19.39
C ALA A 84 19.76 8.49 -18.53
N TYR A 85 19.82 7.98 -17.30
CA TYR A 85 20.97 8.15 -16.41
C TYR A 85 22.14 7.25 -16.80
N LEU A 86 21.88 5.99 -17.13
CA LEU A 86 22.91 4.98 -17.44
C LEU A 86 23.43 5.07 -18.88
N GLY A 87 22.63 5.60 -19.81
CA GLY A 87 22.96 5.65 -21.23
C GLY A 87 22.81 4.30 -21.96
N GLU A 88 22.12 3.33 -21.35
CA GLU A 88 21.89 1.99 -21.90
C GLU A 88 20.49 1.46 -21.58
N THR A 89 20.08 0.39 -22.26
CA THR A 89 18.76 -0.23 -22.08
C THR A 89 18.67 -1.02 -20.78
N VAL A 90 17.63 -0.77 -19.98
CA VAL A 90 17.34 -1.49 -18.74
C VAL A 90 16.24 -2.53 -18.99
N THR A 91 16.55 -3.80 -18.75
CA THR A 91 15.62 -4.91 -19.03
C THR A 91 15.22 -5.71 -17.80
N GLN A 92 15.81 -5.45 -16.64
CA GLN A 92 15.61 -6.21 -15.41
C GLN A 92 15.33 -5.27 -14.25
N ALA A 93 14.49 -5.70 -13.31
CA ALA A 93 14.17 -4.91 -12.12
C ALA A 93 13.83 -5.78 -10.91
N VAL A 94 14.08 -5.22 -9.73
CA VAL A 94 13.42 -5.60 -8.48
C VAL A 94 12.31 -4.59 -8.22
N ILE A 95 11.09 -5.05 -7.94
CA ILE A 95 9.92 -4.20 -7.73
C ILE A 95 9.39 -4.43 -6.31
N THR A 96 9.05 -3.35 -5.60
CA THR A 96 8.57 -3.42 -4.23
C THR A 96 7.06 -3.62 -4.16
N VAL A 97 6.59 -4.25 -3.09
CA VAL A 97 5.16 -4.36 -2.73
C VAL A 97 4.99 -4.23 -1.21
N PRO A 98 3.82 -3.78 -0.73
CA PRO A 98 3.49 -3.82 0.68
C PRO A 98 3.67 -5.23 1.25
N ALA A 99 4.19 -5.35 2.46
CA ALA A 99 4.43 -6.67 3.06
C ALA A 99 3.13 -7.47 3.17
N TYR A 100 2.02 -6.80 3.46
CA TYR A 100 0.71 -7.43 3.60
C TYR A 100 -0.06 -7.66 2.29
N PHE A 101 0.58 -7.50 1.11
CA PHE A 101 -0.03 -7.87 -0.17
C PHE A 101 -0.28 -9.39 -0.27
N ASN A 102 -1.48 -9.75 -0.70
CA ASN A 102 -1.86 -11.13 -1.01
C ASN A 102 -1.30 -11.60 -2.37
N ASP A 103 -1.51 -12.88 -2.68
CA ASP A 103 -0.98 -13.51 -3.90
C ASP A 103 -1.42 -12.79 -5.20
N ALA A 104 -2.71 -12.47 -5.33
CA ALA A 104 -3.25 -11.79 -6.52
C ALA A 104 -2.65 -10.40 -6.72
N GLN A 105 -2.40 -9.65 -5.65
CA GLN A 105 -1.78 -8.33 -5.71
C GLN A 105 -0.29 -8.41 -6.10
N ARG A 106 0.44 -9.39 -5.55
CA ARG A 106 1.84 -9.65 -5.91
C ARG A 106 1.97 -10.04 -7.37
N GLN A 107 1.12 -10.96 -7.84
CA GLN A 107 1.10 -11.39 -9.24
C GLN A 107 0.75 -10.23 -10.17
N ALA A 108 -0.30 -9.47 -9.87
CA ALA A 108 -0.69 -8.32 -10.70
C ALA A 108 0.39 -7.22 -10.77
N THR A 109 1.19 -7.04 -9.71
CA THR A 109 2.34 -6.13 -9.70
C THR A 109 3.51 -6.67 -10.54
N LYS A 110 3.77 -7.98 -10.46
CA LYS A 110 4.74 -8.65 -11.33
C LYS A 110 4.35 -8.52 -12.81
N ASP A 111 3.07 -8.69 -13.12
CA ASP A 111 2.53 -8.51 -14.47
C ASP A 111 2.70 -7.07 -14.96
N ALA A 112 2.54 -6.06 -14.09
CA ALA A 112 2.81 -4.67 -14.43
C ALA A 112 4.27 -4.47 -14.86
N GLY A 113 5.23 -5.11 -14.18
CA GLY A 113 6.64 -5.12 -14.58
C GLY A 113 6.86 -5.74 -15.96
N LEU A 114 6.21 -6.88 -16.24
CA LEU A 114 6.29 -7.54 -17.55
C LEU A 114 5.72 -6.66 -18.67
N ILE A 115 4.54 -6.05 -18.45
CA ILE A 115 3.92 -5.11 -19.40
C ILE A 115 4.81 -3.89 -19.63
N ALA A 116 5.57 -3.45 -18.62
CA ALA A 116 6.53 -2.36 -18.73
C ALA A 116 7.82 -2.74 -19.51
N GLY A 117 7.96 -4.00 -19.94
CA GLY A 117 9.16 -4.49 -20.61
C GLY A 117 10.34 -4.73 -19.66
N LEU A 118 10.04 -5.09 -18.40
CA LEU A 118 11.01 -5.45 -17.38
C LEU A 118 10.85 -6.93 -17.00
N LYS A 119 11.96 -7.68 -17.03
CA LYS A 119 12.05 -8.97 -16.36
C LYS A 119 12.14 -8.73 -14.86
N VAL A 120 11.07 -9.04 -14.15
CA VAL A 120 11.01 -8.91 -12.69
C VAL A 120 11.83 -10.03 -12.04
N LEU A 121 13.02 -9.68 -11.55
CA LEU A 121 13.94 -10.64 -10.91
C LEU A 121 13.43 -11.05 -9.53
N ARG A 122 12.84 -10.11 -8.79
CA ARG A 122 12.29 -10.31 -7.46
C ARG A 122 11.17 -9.31 -7.19
N ILE A 123 10.12 -9.77 -6.52
CA ILE A 123 9.20 -8.90 -5.78
C ILE A 123 9.71 -8.88 -4.34
N ILE A 124 10.01 -7.70 -3.81
CA ILE A 124 10.51 -7.52 -2.44
C ILE A 124 9.47 -6.78 -1.61
N ASN A 125 9.34 -7.15 -0.33
CA ASN A 125 8.48 -6.43 0.60
C ASN A 125 9.08 -5.06 0.93
N GLU A 126 8.26 -4.02 0.97
CA GLU A 126 8.66 -2.63 1.27
C GLU A 126 9.43 -2.49 2.60
N PRO A 127 8.94 -3.02 3.74
CA PRO A 127 9.67 -2.93 5.00
C PRO A 127 10.97 -3.75 4.98
N THR A 128 11.01 -4.87 4.25
CA THR A 128 12.24 -5.67 4.04
C THR A 128 13.28 -4.89 3.24
N ALA A 129 12.87 -4.21 2.17
CA ALA A 129 13.75 -3.34 1.40
C ALA A 129 14.27 -2.19 2.28
N ALA A 130 13.39 -1.57 3.08
CA ALA A 130 13.82 -0.52 3.99
C ALA A 130 14.83 -1.03 5.04
N ALA A 131 14.63 -2.23 5.57
CA ALA A 131 15.56 -2.87 6.50
C ALA A 131 16.92 -3.15 5.85
N LEU A 132 16.96 -3.63 4.60
CA LEU A 132 18.21 -3.80 3.84
C LEU A 132 18.98 -2.48 3.78
N ALA A 133 18.34 -1.40 3.32
CA ALA A 133 18.99 -0.10 3.22
C ALA A 133 19.44 0.46 4.58
N TYR A 134 18.72 0.18 5.66
CA TYR A 134 19.08 0.58 7.01
C TYR A 134 20.27 -0.24 7.59
N GLY A 135 20.28 -1.56 7.34
CA GLY A 135 21.17 -2.50 8.01
C GLY A 135 22.49 -2.79 7.28
N MET A 136 22.67 -2.34 6.03
CA MET A 136 23.90 -2.58 5.25
C MET A 136 25.19 -2.18 5.99
N ASP A 137 25.17 -1.10 6.78
CA ASP A 137 26.34 -0.57 7.49
C ASP A 137 26.31 -0.91 9.00
N LYS A 138 25.56 -1.93 9.42
CA LYS A 138 25.36 -2.30 10.83
C LYS A 138 25.96 -3.66 11.14
N ASP A 139 27.01 -3.66 11.95
CA ASP A 139 27.67 -4.89 12.43
C ASP A 139 26.98 -5.48 13.68
N GLU A 140 26.21 -4.68 14.42
CA GLU A 140 25.53 -5.15 15.63
C GLU A 140 24.21 -5.84 15.30
N ASN A 141 23.97 -7.01 15.89
CA ASN A 141 22.66 -7.67 15.89
C ASN A 141 21.63 -6.83 16.66
N LYS A 142 20.63 -6.33 15.93
CA LYS A 142 19.54 -5.51 16.45
C LYS A 142 18.18 -6.08 16.06
N THR A 143 17.22 -5.95 16.96
CA THR A 143 15.80 -6.14 16.65
C THR A 143 15.20 -4.80 16.29
N ILE A 144 14.73 -4.63 15.05
CA ILE A 144 14.11 -3.38 14.60
C ILE A 144 12.62 -3.56 14.31
N ALA A 145 11.87 -2.48 14.46
CA ALA A 145 10.52 -2.35 13.96
C ALA A 145 10.51 -1.37 12.78
N VAL A 146 10.14 -1.84 11.58
CA VAL A 146 9.94 -0.97 10.42
C VAL A 146 8.48 -0.57 10.35
N TYR A 147 8.19 0.69 10.66
CA TYR A 147 6.85 1.29 10.60
C TYR A 147 6.71 2.06 9.29
N ASP A 148 6.01 1.50 8.31
CA ASP A 148 5.79 2.09 6.98
C ASP A 148 4.35 2.60 6.85
N LEU A 149 4.18 3.92 6.86
CA LEU A 149 2.89 4.57 6.60
C LEU A 149 3.01 5.46 5.37
N GLY A 150 2.60 4.89 4.23
CA GLY A 150 2.63 5.54 2.93
C GLY A 150 1.36 6.32 2.59
N GLY A 151 1.18 6.62 1.31
CA GLY A 151 -0.04 7.25 0.79
C GLY A 151 -1.25 6.31 0.79
N GLY A 152 -1.03 5.02 0.58
CA GLY A 152 -2.12 4.05 0.36
C GLY A 152 -2.24 2.92 1.38
N THR A 153 -1.12 2.53 2.00
CA THR A 153 -0.98 1.32 2.81
C THR A 153 -0.17 1.59 4.07
N PHE A 154 -0.41 0.76 5.09
CA PHE A 154 0.34 0.71 6.33
C PHE A 154 0.91 -0.69 6.51
N ASP A 155 2.21 -0.80 6.75
CA ASP A 155 2.89 -2.05 7.11
C ASP A 155 3.70 -1.86 8.40
N ILE A 156 3.80 -2.92 9.18
CA ILE A 156 4.70 -3.04 10.32
C ILE A 156 5.38 -4.40 10.27
N SER A 157 6.71 -4.40 10.27
CA SER A 157 7.51 -5.61 10.31
C SER A 157 8.50 -5.56 11.46
N ILE A 158 8.65 -6.69 12.16
CA ILE A 158 9.68 -6.89 13.18
C ILE A 158 10.78 -7.73 12.53
N LEU A 159 12.00 -7.21 12.54
CA LEU A 159 13.15 -7.86 11.92
C LEU A 159 14.30 -7.98 12.90
N GLU A 160 15.04 -9.08 12.81
CA GLU A 160 16.39 -9.20 13.34
C GLU A 160 17.38 -8.89 12.22
N VAL A 161 18.32 -7.98 12.49
CA VAL A 161 19.30 -7.48 11.54
C VAL A 161 20.67 -7.42 12.17
N GLY A 162 21.67 -8.02 11.52
CA GLY A 162 23.07 -7.94 11.90
C GLY A 162 23.90 -9.02 11.21
N ASP A 163 25.22 -8.82 11.17
CA ASP A 163 26.17 -9.73 10.51
C ASP A 163 25.77 -10.10 9.06
N GLY A 164 25.15 -9.17 8.34
CA GLY A 164 24.66 -9.38 6.96
C GLY A 164 23.39 -10.24 6.85
N VAL A 165 22.81 -10.68 7.97
CA VAL A 165 21.56 -11.44 8.02
C VAL A 165 20.39 -10.51 8.33
N PHE A 166 19.32 -10.66 7.55
CA PHE A 166 18.07 -9.91 7.65
C PHE A 166 16.93 -10.92 7.76
N GLU A 167 16.40 -11.12 8.96
CA GLU A 167 15.32 -12.08 9.21
C GLU A 167 14.05 -11.37 9.65
N VAL A 168 12.99 -11.53 8.85
CA VAL A 168 11.65 -11.06 9.22
C VAL A 168 11.06 -12.03 10.24
N LYS A 169 10.85 -11.57 11.47
CA LYS A 169 10.23 -12.37 12.55
C LYS A 169 8.72 -12.38 12.42
N SER A 170 8.16 -11.24 12.03
CA SER A 170 6.73 -11.10 11.78
C SER A 170 6.43 -9.89 10.91
N THR A 171 5.25 -9.92 10.27
CA THR A 171 4.72 -8.75 9.59
C THR A 171 3.20 -8.64 9.78
N ASN A 172 2.71 -7.42 9.85
CA ASN A 172 1.29 -7.11 9.86
C ASN A 172 1.04 -5.79 9.12
N GLY A 173 -0.22 -5.40 8.92
CA GLY A 173 -0.52 -4.15 8.24
C GLY A 173 -2.00 -3.96 7.91
N ASP A 174 -2.26 -2.88 7.18
CA ASP A 174 -3.55 -2.55 6.60
C ASP A 174 -3.31 -2.02 5.17
N THR A 175 -3.70 -2.83 4.17
CA THR A 175 -3.56 -2.48 2.74
C THR A 175 -4.54 -1.39 2.28
N PHE A 176 -5.33 -0.84 3.19
CA PHE A 176 -6.28 0.24 2.98
C PHE A 176 -6.25 1.26 4.13
N LEU A 177 -5.04 1.73 4.45
CA LEU A 177 -4.79 2.79 5.42
C LEU A 177 -3.55 3.58 5.00
N GLY A 178 -3.69 4.86 4.71
CA GLY A 178 -2.56 5.72 4.34
C GLY A 178 -2.94 7.18 4.19
N GLY A 179 -2.02 7.99 3.69
CA GLY A 179 -2.21 9.44 3.51
C GLY A 179 -3.47 9.85 2.75
N GLU A 180 -3.98 9.05 1.82
CA GLU A 180 -5.24 9.30 1.10
C GLU A 180 -6.46 9.29 2.05
N ASP A 181 -6.44 8.47 3.11
CA ASP A 181 -7.53 8.47 4.10
C ASP A 181 -7.48 9.73 4.98
N PHE A 182 -6.27 10.24 5.27
CA PHE A 182 -6.09 11.49 6.00
C PHE A 182 -6.58 12.67 5.17
N ASP A 183 -6.28 12.66 3.87
CA ASP A 183 -6.77 13.67 2.93
C ASP A 183 -8.29 13.62 2.82
N SER A 184 -8.86 12.41 2.72
CA SER A 184 -10.32 12.21 2.61
C SER A 184 -11.06 12.76 3.83
N VAL A 185 -10.58 12.51 5.05
CA VAL A 185 -11.15 13.07 6.28
C VAL A 185 -11.15 14.60 6.24
N LEU A 186 -10.07 15.21 5.76
CA LEU A 186 -10.00 16.66 5.68
C LEU A 186 -10.89 17.24 4.56
N VAL A 187 -11.00 16.55 3.43
CA VAL A 187 -11.95 16.88 2.35
C VAL A 187 -13.39 16.83 2.85
N GLU A 188 -13.78 15.76 3.57
CA GLU A 188 -15.12 15.62 4.15
C GLU A 188 -15.42 16.74 5.14
N HIS A 189 -14.46 17.08 6.01
CA HIS A 189 -14.59 18.18 6.95
C HIS A 189 -14.81 19.54 6.23
N LEU A 190 -13.97 19.84 5.24
CA LEU A 190 -14.06 21.08 4.47
C LEU A 190 -15.36 21.17 3.65
N ALA A 191 -15.77 20.07 3.02
CA ALA A 191 -17.00 20.01 2.24
C ALA A 191 -18.24 20.15 3.14
N ALA A 192 -18.24 19.51 4.31
CA ALA A 192 -19.33 19.60 5.27
C ALA A 192 -19.48 21.03 5.82
N ASP A 193 -18.38 21.69 6.15
CA ASP A 193 -18.39 23.08 6.62
C ASP A 193 -18.85 24.05 5.52
N PHE A 194 -18.39 23.84 4.28
CA PHE A 194 -18.85 24.64 3.15
C PHE A 194 -20.34 24.44 2.87
N ASN A 195 -20.84 23.20 2.91
CA ASN A 195 -22.26 22.91 2.73
C ASN A 195 -23.12 23.53 3.84
N LYS A 196 -22.65 23.57 5.09
CA LYS A 196 -23.36 24.28 6.18
C LYS A 196 -23.45 25.78 5.93
N ALA A 197 -22.40 26.39 5.39
CA ALA A 197 -22.34 27.83 5.15
C ALA A 197 -23.11 28.25 3.88
N GLU A 198 -22.98 27.49 2.80
CA GLU A 198 -23.45 27.88 1.46
C GLU A 198 -24.61 27.02 0.94
N SER A 199 -25.00 25.96 1.65
CA SER A 199 -25.99 24.96 1.18
C SER A 199 -25.61 24.30 -0.15
N ILE A 200 -24.30 24.18 -0.42
CA ILE A 200 -23.75 23.57 -1.63
C ILE A 200 -22.82 22.42 -1.24
N ASP A 201 -23.10 21.24 -1.79
CA ASP A 201 -22.29 20.04 -1.59
C ASP A 201 -21.20 19.94 -2.67
N LEU A 202 -19.98 20.34 -2.31
CA LEU A 202 -18.82 20.31 -3.21
C LEU A 202 -18.43 18.90 -3.65
N THR A 203 -18.87 17.84 -2.97
CA THR A 203 -18.51 16.46 -3.33
C THR A 203 -19.20 15.98 -4.60
N LYS A 204 -20.28 16.66 -5.01
CA LYS A 204 -21.04 16.35 -6.23
C LYS A 204 -20.46 17.01 -7.49
N ASP A 205 -19.61 18.00 -7.33
CA ASP A 205 -18.90 18.67 -8.42
C ASP A 205 -17.50 18.07 -8.56
N LYS A 206 -17.25 17.35 -9.65
CA LYS A 206 -15.96 16.67 -9.89
C LYS A 206 -14.77 17.63 -9.94
N LEU A 207 -14.97 18.84 -10.49
CA LEU A 207 -13.91 19.85 -10.59
C LEU A 207 -13.61 20.42 -9.20
N ALA A 208 -14.66 20.76 -8.46
CA ALA A 208 -14.51 21.28 -7.10
C ALA A 208 -13.88 20.24 -6.17
N LEU A 209 -14.32 18.97 -6.24
CA LEU A 209 -13.78 17.87 -5.45
C LEU A 209 -12.29 17.64 -5.73
N GLN A 210 -11.86 17.68 -7.00
CA GLN A 210 -10.45 17.52 -7.35
C GLN A 210 -9.60 18.66 -6.75
N ARG A 211 -10.05 19.92 -6.87
CA ARG A 211 -9.37 21.07 -6.27
C ARG A 211 -9.35 20.99 -4.74
N LEU A 212 -10.42 20.50 -4.13
CA LEU A 212 -10.53 20.35 -2.69
C LEU A 212 -9.55 19.29 -2.15
N LYS A 213 -9.37 18.18 -2.87
CA LYS A 213 -8.37 17.15 -2.53
C LYS A 213 -6.95 17.67 -2.58
N GLU A 214 -6.57 18.39 -3.65
CA GLU A 214 -5.23 18.97 -3.77
C GLU A 214 -4.96 19.98 -2.64
N ALA A 215 -5.96 20.79 -2.29
CA ALA A 215 -5.82 21.74 -1.19
C ALA A 215 -5.76 21.05 0.19
N ALA A 216 -6.51 19.97 0.38
CA ALA A 216 -6.47 19.16 1.60
C ALA A 216 -5.12 18.45 1.79
N GLU A 217 -4.59 17.79 0.74
CA GLU A 217 -3.25 17.18 0.76
C GLU A 217 -2.19 18.22 1.12
N LYS A 218 -2.24 19.39 0.47
CA LYS A 218 -1.32 20.49 0.74
C LYS A 218 -1.42 21.00 2.18
N ALA A 219 -2.63 21.22 2.69
CA ALA A 219 -2.85 21.66 4.06
C ALA A 219 -2.32 20.64 5.09
N LYS A 220 -2.57 19.34 4.87
CA LYS A 220 -2.05 18.25 5.70
C LYS A 220 -0.52 18.27 5.76
N ILE A 221 0.14 18.43 4.61
CA ILE A 221 1.61 18.49 4.52
C ILE A 221 2.14 19.72 5.23
N GLU A 222 1.58 20.91 4.97
CA GLU A 222 2.01 22.16 5.62
C GLU A 222 1.91 22.08 7.15
N LEU A 223 0.79 21.54 7.66
CA LEU A 223 0.55 21.35 9.10
C LEU A 223 1.52 20.37 9.77
N SER A 224 2.30 19.58 9.01
CA SER A 224 3.38 18.78 9.57
C SER A 224 4.58 19.65 10.01
N SER A 225 4.66 20.89 9.54
CA SER A 225 5.73 21.85 9.89
C SER A 225 5.21 23.12 10.57
N THR A 226 4.00 23.58 10.23
CA THR A 226 3.36 24.77 10.80
C THR A 226 2.24 24.41 11.78
N GLN A 227 1.83 25.36 12.62
CA GLN A 227 0.71 25.17 13.55
C GLN A 227 -0.65 25.47 12.92
N THR A 228 -0.67 26.23 11.83
CA THR A 228 -1.87 26.67 11.14
C THR A 228 -1.60 26.79 9.64
N THR A 229 -2.63 26.54 8.83
CA THR A 229 -2.64 26.81 7.39
C THR A 229 -4.01 27.36 6.98
N GLU A 230 -4.09 28.00 5.82
CA GLU A 230 -5.33 28.47 5.21
C GLU A 230 -5.59 27.71 3.91
N VAL A 231 -6.73 27.03 3.86
CA VAL A 231 -7.28 26.50 2.61
C VAL A 231 -8.04 27.63 1.94
N ASN A 232 -7.47 28.14 0.84
CA ASN A 232 -8.01 29.26 0.08
C ASN A 232 -8.25 28.84 -1.38
N LEU A 233 -9.51 28.59 -1.71
CA LEU A 233 -9.97 28.15 -3.02
C LEU A 233 -10.95 29.18 -3.60
N PRO A 234 -10.44 30.17 -4.35
CA PRO A 234 -11.31 31.14 -5.01
C PRO A 234 -12.07 30.50 -6.18
N PHE A 235 -13.30 30.93 -6.43
CA PHE A 235 -14.14 30.42 -7.52
C PHE A 235 -14.26 28.89 -7.45
N ILE A 236 -14.50 28.34 -6.27
CA ILE A 236 -14.58 26.88 -6.09
C ILE A 236 -15.83 26.30 -6.74
N THR A 237 -16.92 27.06 -6.74
CA THR A 237 -18.18 26.75 -7.42
C THR A 237 -18.97 28.06 -7.66
N ALA A 238 -20.17 27.98 -8.22
CA ALA A 238 -21.07 29.12 -8.40
C ALA A 238 -22.53 28.72 -8.16
N ASP A 239 -23.34 29.68 -7.69
CA ASP A 239 -24.79 29.55 -7.55
C ASP A 239 -25.53 30.68 -8.29
N GLN A 240 -26.83 30.80 -8.05
CA GLN A 240 -27.68 31.84 -8.63
C GLN A 240 -27.26 33.27 -8.21
N ASN A 241 -26.53 33.41 -7.10
CA ASN A 241 -26.04 34.66 -6.55
C ASN A 241 -24.60 34.99 -7.00
N GLY A 242 -23.96 34.09 -7.75
CA GLY A 242 -22.64 34.30 -8.34
C GLY A 242 -21.57 33.30 -7.87
N PRO A 243 -20.29 33.61 -8.10
CA PRO A 243 -19.19 32.73 -7.72
C PRO A 243 -19.04 32.62 -6.19
N LYS A 244 -18.66 31.42 -5.74
CA LYS A 244 -18.39 31.11 -4.33
C LYS A 244 -16.92 30.79 -4.12
N HIS A 245 -16.44 31.07 -2.91
CA HIS A 245 -15.04 30.90 -2.50
C HIS A 245 -15.01 30.09 -1.21
N LEU A 246 -14.04 29.20 -1.06
CA LEU A 246 -13.78 28.53 0.21
C LEU A 246 -12.52 29.14 0.83
N VAL A 247 -12.67 29.75 2.00
CA VAL A 247 -11.55 30.25 2.81
C VAL A 247 -11.72 29.69 4.21
N LYS A 248 -10.80 28.81 4.63
CA LYS A 248 -10.86 28.15 5.93
C LYS A 248 -9.46 28.05 6.52
N THR A 249 -9.26 28.64 7.70
CA THR A 249 -8.08 28.37 8.51
C THR A 249 -8.25 27.06 9.26
N ILE A 250 -7.23 26.20 9.22
CA ILE A 250 -7.17 24.93 9.95
C ILE A 250 -5.91 24.94 10.81
N THR A 251 -6.05 24.51 12.07
CA THR A 251 -4.91 24.32 12.97
C THR A 251 -4.42 22.88 12.94
N ARG A 252 -3.16 22.63 13.32
CA ARG A 252 -2.61 21.29 13.49
C ARG A 252 -3.45 20.48 14.49
N SER A 253 -3.90 21.11 15.57
CA SER A 253 -4.75 20.45 16.57
C SER A 253 -6.10 20.01 16.00
N ASP A 254 -6.69 20.77 15.08
CA ASP A 254 -7.93 20.37 14.40
C ASP A 254 -7.69 19.15 13.52
N LEU A 255 -6.64 19.16 12.70
CA LEU A 255 -6.26 18.01 11.88
C LEU A 255 -6.02 16.77 12.73
N GLU A 256 -5.23 16.89 13.81
CA GLU A 256 -4.93 15.79 14.71
C GLU A 256 -6.20 15.17 15.33
N LYS A 257 -7.18 15.99 15.72
CA LYS A 257 -8.47 15.49 16.22
C LYS A 257 -9.25 14.75 15.15
N LEU A 258 -9.24 15.25 13.92
CA LEU A 258 -9.97 14.66 12.79
C LEU A 258 -9.42 13.28 12.42
N VAL A 259 -8.10 13.08 12.47
CA VAL A 259 -7.44 11.84 12.01
C VAL A 259 -6.97 10.91 13.12
N ASP A 260 -7.26 11.21 14.39
CA ASP A 260 -6.78 10.45 15.55
C ASP A 260 -7.14 8.96 15.46
N ASP A 261 -8.34 8.64 14.99
CA ASP A 261 -8.79 7.25 14.80
C ASP A 261 -7.99 6.51 13.72
N LEU A 262 -7.56 7.20 12.65
CA LEU A 262 -6.69 6.60 11.62
C LEU A 262 -5.31 6.27 12.18
N ILE A 263 -4.76 7.16 13.02
CA ILE A 263 -3.48 6.92 13.69
C ILE A 263 -3.61 5.78 14.69
N LYS A 264 -4.67 5.75 15.51
CA LYS A 264 -4.91 4.65 16.47
C LYS A 264 -5.06 3.28 15.78
N ARG A 265 -5.65 3.25 14.58
CA ARG A 265 -5.77 2.01 13.78
C ARG A 265 -4.42 1.37 13.45
N THR A 266 -3.32 2.11 13.41
CA THR A 266 -1.99 1.54 13.13
C THR A 266 -1.42 0.76 14.33
N LEU A 267 -1.87 1.03 15.55
CA LEU A 267 -1.35 0.39 16.77
C LEU A 267 -1.74 -1.08 16.89
N GLU A 268 -2.89 -1.47 16.36
CA GLU A 268 -3.37 -2.86 16.46
C GLU A 268 -2.50 -3.82 15.63
N PRO A 269 -2.15 -3.53 14.35
CA PRO A 269 -1.13 -4.30 13.65
C PRO A 269 0.22 -4.33 14.38
N CYS A 270 0.66 -3.23 15.00
CA CYS A 270 1.92 -3.20 15.76
C CYS A 270 1.91 -4.19 16.93
N LYS A 271 0.81 -4.23 17.70
CA LYS A 271 0.64 -5.21 18.79
C LYS A 271 0.67 -6.64 18.28
N LYS A 272 0.00 -6.91 17.15
CA LYS A 272 -0.03 -8.25 16.54
C LYS A 272 1.33 -8.69 16.04
N ALA A 273 2.07 -7.80 15.37
CA ALA A 273 3.42 -8.11 14.90
C ALA A 273 4.37 -8.41 16.07
N LEU A 274 4.33 -7.62 17.14
CA LEU A 274 5.10 -7.89 18.37
C LEU A 274 4.73 -9.26 19.00
N ALA A 275 3.43 -9.55 19.12
CA ALA A 275 2.94 -10.81 19.65
C ALA A 275 3.36 -12.01 18.80
N ASP A 276 3.23 -11.91 17.48
CA ASP A 276 3.62 -12.96 16.52
C ASP A 276 5.14 -13.20 16.53
N ALA A 277 5.93 -12.15 16.74
CA ALA A 277 7.39 -12.26 16.88
C ALA A 277 7.82 -12.77 18.26
N GLY A 278 6.91 -12.86 19.24
CA GLY A 278 7.25 -13.19 20.62
C GLY A 278 8.09 -12.10 21.32
N ILE A 279 8.07 -10.87 20.81
CA ILE A 279 8.89 -9.74 21.28
C ILE A 279 8.00 -8.69 21.95
N LYS A 280 8.46 -8.13 23.07
CA LYS A 280 7.81 -6.99 23.72
C LYS A 280 8.31 -5.67 23.12
N ALA A 281 7.53 -4.61 23.25
CA ALA A 281 7.88 -3.30 22.71
C ALA A 281 9.22 -2.76 23.22
N ASP A 282 9.60 -3.05 24.48
CA ASP A 282 10.88 -2.68 25.08
C ASP A 282 12.07 -3.51 24.56
N GLY A 283 11.81 -4.65 23.93
CA GLY A 283 12.79 -5.48 23.23
C GLY A 283 13.11 -5.02 21.81
N ILE A 284 12.47 -3.95 21.31
CA ILE A 284 12.84 -3.33 20.04
C ILE A 284 14.00 -2.37 20.27
N ASP A 285 15.10 -2.54 19.54
CA ASP A 285 16.28 -1.68 19.63
C ASP A 285 16.06 -0.35 18.92
N GLU A 286 15.56 -0.39 17.68
CA GLU A 286 15.29 0.80 16.87
C GLU A 286 13.95 0.72 16.12
N VAL A 287 13.28 1.86 15.98
CA VAL A 287 12.05 1.99 15.18
C VAL A 287 12.34 2.80 13.94
N VAL A 288 12.32 2.17 12.77
CA VAL A 288 12.61 2.79 11.47
C VAL A 288 11.31 3.30 10.85
N MET A 289 11.22 4.60 10.59
CA MET A 289 10.02 5.23 10.01
C MET A 289 10.15 5.32 8.49
N VAL A 290 9.17 4.79 7.76
CA VAL A 290 9.13 4.74 6.30
C VAL A 290 7.82 5.34 5.80
N GLY A 291 7.86 6.01 4.65
CA GLY A 291 6.68 6.59 4.02
C GLY A 291 6.37 8.02 4.50
N GLY A 292 5.97 8.88 3.56
CA GLY A 292 5.80 10.32 3.80
C GLY A 292 4.77 10.68 4.87
N MET A 293 3.78 9.82 5.14
CA MET A 293 2.77 10.11 6.17
C MET A 293 3.34 10.02 7.59
N THR A 294 4.49 9.36 7.78
CA THR A 294 5.24 9.35 9.05
C THR A 294 5.86 10.71 9.41
N ARG A 295 5.86 11.67 8.49
CA ARG A 295 6.31 13.04 8.74
C ARG A 295 5.36 13.82 9.64
N MET A 296 4.10 13.38 9.80
CA MET A 296 3.14 14.01 10.71
C MET A 296 3.61 13.88 12.16
N PRO A 297 3.76 14.99 12.93
CA PRO A 297 4.25 14.96 14.31
C PRO A 297 3.47 13.99 15.21
N LYS A 298 2.13 14.01 15.14
CA LYS A 298 1.27 13.12 15.93
C LYS A 298 1.53 11.64 15.69
N VAL A 299 1.84 11.23 14.45
CA VAL A 299 2.19 9.84 14.14
C VAL A 299 3.47 9.45 14.87
N ARG A 300 4.49 10.32 14.82
CA ARG A 300 5.77 10.09 15.52
C ARG A 300 5.59 10.02 17.02
N ASP A 301 4.77 10.90 17.60
CA ASP A 301 4.47 10.91 19.04
C ASP A 301 3.77 9.62 19.49
N VAL A 302 2.82 9.13 18.70
CA VAL A 302 2.10 7.88 18.98
C VAL A 302 3.04 6.69 18.89
N VAL A 303 3.88 6.62 17.85
CA VAL A 303 4.89 5.56 17.70
C VAL A 303 5.90 5.59 18.85
N LYS A 304 6.42 6.77 19.20
CA LYS A 304 7.32 6.96 20.34
C LYS A 304 6.69 6.49 21.65
N SER A 305 5.42 6.84 21.87
CA SER A 305 4.69 6.44 23.07
C SER A 305 4.45 4.93 23.13
N PHE A 306 4.21 4.29 21.98
CA PHE A 306 3.94 2.86 21.89
C PHE A 306 5.20 2.01 22.10
N PHE A 307 6.31 2.35 21.45
CA PHE A 307 7.58 1.62 21.57
C PHE A 307 8.47 2.10 22.73
N GLY A 308 8.15 3.23 23.34
CA GLY A 308 8.94 3.83 24.43
C GLY A 308 10.30 4.37 23.98
N LYS A 309 10.50 4.59 22.67
CA LYS A 309 11.78 5.00 22.07
C LYS A 309 11.58 6.04 20.98
N GLU A 310 12.59 6.89 20.79
CA GLU A 310 12.60 7.84 19.67
C GLU A 310 12.72 7.09 18.34
N PRO A 311 11.85 7.38 17.35
CA PRO A 311 12.01 6.78 16.03
C PRO A 311 13.30 7.25 15.35
N HIS A 312 13.97 6.31 14.69
CA HIS A 312 15.21 6.52 13.97
C HIS A 312 15.04 7.55 12.84
N THR A 313 16.02 8.45 12.68
CA THR A 313 16.00 9.53 11.67
C THR A 313 17.14 9.45 10.66
N GLY A 314 17.99 8.44 10.73
CA GLY A 314 19.15 8.29 9.83
C GLY A 314 18.82 7.76 8.44
N VAL A 315 17.56 7.41 8.16
CA VAL A 315 17.10 7.00 6.82
C VAL A 315 16.12 8.01 6.23
N ASN A 316 16.19 8.20 4.92
CA ASN A 316 15.21 9.02 4.21
C ASN A 316 13.92 8.22 3.99
N PRO A 317 12.78 8.58 4.61
CA PRO A 317 11.54 7.80 4.52
C PRO A 317 10.96 7.71 3.11
N ASP A 318 11.39 8.56 2.17
CA ASP A 318 10.90 8.58 0.79
C ASP A 318 11.75 7.73 -0.17
N GLU A 319 13.01 7.43 0.18
CA GLU A 319 13.98 6.79 -0.70
C GLU A 319 14.44 5.41 -0.22
N VAL A 320 14.35 5.14 1.09
CA VAL A 320 14.92 3.95 1.74
C VAL A 320 14.43 2.63 1.13
N VAL A 321 13.16 2.57 0.70
CA VAL A 321 12.59 1.40 0.03
C VAL A 321 13.21 1.17 -1.35
N ALA A 322 13.39 2.24 -2.14
CA ALA A 322 13.99 2.15 -3.46
C ALA A 322 15.48 1.78 -3.38
N MET A 323 16.20 2.33 -2.39
CA MET A 323 17.58 1.95 -2.10
C MET A 323 17.68 0.46 -1.75
N GLY A 324 16.79 -0.04 -0.89
CA GLY A 324 16.71 -1.45 -0.54
C GLY A 324 16.44 -2.37 -1.72
N ALA A 325 15.55 -1.97 -2.63
CA ALA A 325 15.28 -2.72 -3.85
C ALA A 325 16.51 -2.76 -4.78
N ALA A 326 17.28 -1.67 -4.86
CA ALA A 326 18.53 -1.63 -5.60
C ALA A 326 19.61 -2.54 -4.97
N ILE A 327 19.74 -2.53 -3.65
CA ILE A 327 20.62 -3.46 -2.91
C ILE A 327 20.24 -4.91 -3.21
N GLN A 328 18.94 -5.23 -3.16
CA GLN A 328 18.44 -6.57 -3.50
C GLN A 328 18.77 -6.96 -4.94
N ALA A 329 18.75 -6.03 -5.89
CA ALA A 329 19.18 -6.29 -7.27
C ALA A 329 20.68 -6.62 -7.32
N GLY A 330 21.52 -5.88 -6.60
CA GLY A 330 22.96 -6.14 -6.46
C GLY A 330 23.25 -7.51 -5.83
N VAL A 331 22.47 -7.94 -4.82
CA VAL A 331 22.57 -9.28 -4.23
C VAL A 331 22.27 -10.37 -5.27
N LEU A 332 21.26 -10.17 -6.12
CA LEU A 332 20.89 -11.15 -7.17
C LEU A 332 21.92 -11.24 -8.30
N GLN A 333 22.67 -10.16 -8.55
CA GLN A 333 23.76 -10.12 -9.53
C GLN A 333 25.09 -10.62 -8.94
N GLY A 334 25.22 -10.67 -7.61
CA GLY A 334 26.44 -11.08 -6.90
C GLY A 334 27.42 -9.93 -6.63
N ASP A 335 27.01 -8.69 -6.90
CA ASP A 335 27.80 -7.47 -6.64
C ASP A 335 27.78 -7.10 -5.15
N VAL A 336 26.66 -7.37 -4.47
CA VAL A 336 26.54 -7.25 -3.02
C VAL A 336 26.71 -8.64 -2.42
N LYS A 337 27.76 -8.81 -1.63
CA LYS A 337 28.13 -10.08 -0.99
C LYS A 337 27.75 -10.09 0.48
N ASP A 338 27.73 -11.29 1.05
CA ASP A 338 27.55 -11.50 2.49
C ASP A 338 26.23 -10.95 3.05
N VAL A 339 25.19 -10.88 2.21
CA VAL A 339 23.82 -10.52 2.59
C VAL A 339 22.90 -11.73 2.45
N LEU A 340 22.27 -12.13 3.55
CA LEU A 340 21.26 -13.18 3.59
C LEU A 340 19.92 -12.59 4.02
N LEU A 341 18.91 -12.72 3.15
CA LEU A 341 17.55 -12.27 3.42
C LEU A 341 16.62 -13.46 3.65
N LEU A 342 16.00 -13.51 4.82
CA LEU A 342 14.97 -14.47 5.23
C LEU A 342 13.65 -13.73 5.45
N ASP A 343 12.77 -13.75 4.44
CA ASP A 343 11.44 -13.12 4.50
C ASP A 343 10.37 -14.17 4.88
N VAL A 344 9.13 -13.74 5.09
CA VAL A 344 8.00 -14.59 5.52
C VAL A 344 6.75 -14.37 4.67
N THR A 345 5.80 -15.32 4.71
CA THR A 345 4.45 -15.11 4.17
C THR A 345 3.58 -14.31 5.16
N PRO A 346 2.90 -13.22 4.76
CA PRO A 346 2.13 -12.37 5.68
C PRO A 346 0.78 -12.98 6.11
N LEU A 347 0.28 -13.95 5.35
CA LEU A 347 -1.04 -14.55 5.54
C LEU A 347 -0.92 -16.08 5.54
N SER A 348 -1.74 -16.72 6.38
CA SER A 348 -1.84 -18.17 6.35
C SER A 348 -2.45 -18.62 5.02
N LEU A 349 -1.84 -19.64 4.42
CA LEU A 349 -2.36 -20.33 3.25
C LEU A 349 -3.07 -21.59 3.73
N GLY A 350 -4.28 -21.81 3.26
CA GLY A 350 -5.06 -22.98 3.65
C GLY A 350 -6.11 -23.37 2.62
N ILE A 351 -6.90 -24.38 2.97
CA ILE A 351 -7.95 -24.95 2.12
C ILE A 351 -9.29 -24.97 2.83
N GLU A 352 -10.37 -24.98 2.06
CA GLU A 352 -11.70 -25.29 2.60
C GLU A 352 -11.85 -26.80 2.82
N THR A 353 -12.25 -27.18 4.03
CA THR A 353 -12.58 -28.56 4.41
C THR A 353 -14.08 -28.71 4.71
N LEU A 354 -14.51 -29.94 5.02
CA LEU A 354 -15.91 -30.25 5.34
C LEU A 354 -16.49 -29.25 6.36
N GLY A 355 -17.70 -28.76 6.08
CA GLY A 355 -18.36 -27.74 6.91
C GLY A 355 -17.97 -26.29 6.56
N GLY A 356 -17.19 -26.05 5.50
CA GLY A 356 -16.77 -24.70 5.10
C GLY A 356 -15.65 -24.12 5.96
N VAL A 357 -14.96 -24.96 6.73
CA VAL A 357 -13.90 -24.57 7.66
C VAL A 357 -12.60 -24.30 6.90
N PHE A 358 -11.88 -23.25 7.28
CA PHE A 358 -10.54 -22.95 6.79
C PHE A 358 -9.49 -23.74 7.56
N THR A 359 -8.87 -24.71 6.89
CA THR A 359 -7.78 -25.49 7.46
C THR A 359 -6.44 -24.93 6.97
N ARG A 360 -5.65 -24.36 7.88
CA ARG A 360 -4.33 -23.81 7.61
C ARG A 360 -3.35 -24.91 7.19
N MET A 361 -2.61 -24.64 6.11
CA MET A 361 -1.56 -25.52 5.57
C MET A 361 -0.16 -24.96 5.86
N ILE A 362 -0.03 -23.65 5.69
CA ILE A 362 1.17 -22.86 5.98
C ILE A 362 0.70 -21.66 6.80
N ASP A 363 1.17 -21.54 8.04
CA ASP A 363 0.79 -20.43 8.90
C ASP A 363 1.46 -19.13 8.45
N ARG A 364 0.81 -17.99 8.74
CA ARG A 364 1.44 -16.67 8.57
C ARG A 364 2.78 -16.60 9.32
N ASN A 365 3.65 -15.72 8.87
CA ASN A 365 5.03 -15.55 9.35
C ASN A 365 5.94 -16.80 9.17
N THR A 366 5.52 -17.81 8.41
CA THR A 366 6.43 -18.89 7.99
C THR A 366 7.47 -18.34 7.01
N THR A 367 8.76 -18.60 7.28
CA THR A 367 9.89 -18.22 6.40
C THR A 367 9.72 -18.76 4.98
N ILE A 368 10.05 -17.95 3.98
CA ILE A 368 9.98 -18.31 2.56
C ILE A 368 11.37 -18.34 1.91
N PRO A 369 11.60 -19.26 0.95
CA PRO A 369 10.66 -20.24 0.39
C PRO A 369 10.36 -21.41 1.34
N THR A 370 9.12 -21.91 1.32
CA THR A 370 8.69 -23.08 2.13
C THR A 370 7.82 -24.02 1.30
N LYS A 371 7.66 -25.26 1.78
CA LYS A 371 6.82 -26.29 1.15
C LYS A 371 6.06 -27.07 2.23
N LYS A 372 4.75 -27.24 2.01
CA LYS A 372 3.90 -28.20 2.72
C LYS A 372 3.36 -29.22 1.71
N SER A 373 3.14 -30.45 2.16
CA SER A 373 2.51 -31.49 1.34
C SER A 373 1.54 -32.28 2.20
N GLN A 374 0.38 -32.60 1.63
CA GLN A 374 -0.66 -33.39 2.26
C GLN A 374 -1.30 -34.27 1.19
N VAL A 375 -1.60 -35.52 1.54
CA VAL A 375 -2.27 -36.47 0.66
C VAL A 375 -3.77 -36.24 0.75
N TYR A 376 -4.41 -36.11 -0.41
CA TYR A 376 -5.87 -36.07 -0.55
C TYR A 376 -6.34 -37.33 -1.26
N SER A 377 -7.58 -37.74 -0.96
CA SER A 377 -8.23 -38.92 -1.55
C SER A 377 -9.67 -38.58 -1.91
N THR A 378 -10.28 -39.41 -2.75
CA THR A 378 -11.71 -39.37 -3.01
C THR A 378 -12.50 -39.67 -1.73
N ALA A 379 -13.63 -38.99 -1.57
CA ALA A 379 -14.59 -39.21 -0.50
C ALA A 379 -15.71 -40.20 -0.89
N GLU A 380 -15.89 -40.44 -2.20
CA GLU A 380 -16.93 -41.31 -2.76
C GLU A 380 -16.38 -42.28 -3.82
N ASP A 381 -17.03 -43.45 -3.95
CA ASP A 381 -16.74 -44.43 -5.00
C ASP A 381 -17.02 -43.83 -6.39
N ASN A 382 -16.09 -44.00 -7.32
CA ASN A 382 -16.15 -43.43 -8.68
C ASN A 382 -16.14 -41.88 -8.75
N GLN A 383 -15.62 -41.21 -7.72
CA GLN A 383 -15.39 -39.77 -7.78
C GLN A 383 -14.26 -39.45 -8.79
N ASN A 384 -14.62 -38.85 -9.93
CA ASN A 384 -13.69 -38.55 -11.04
C ASN A 384 -12.83 -37.29 -10.84
N ALA A 385 -13.11 -36.49 -9.80
CA ALA A 385 -12.34 -35.27 -9.51
C ALA A 385 -12.33 -34.92 -8.02
N VAL A 386 -11.19 -34.44 -7.53
CA VAL A 386 -11.04 -33.81 -6.21
C VAL A 386 -10.82 -32.32 -6.39
N THR A 387 -11.78 -31.50 -5.97
CA THR A 387 -11.67 -30.04 -6.01
C THR A 387 -11.09 -29.51 -4.70
N ILE A 388 -9.94 -28.84 -4.77
CA ILE A 388 -9.30 -28.18 -3.65
C ILE A 388 -9.50 -26.67 -3.79
N ARG A 389 -10.27 -26.07 -2.87
CA ARG A 389 -10.47 -24.62 -2.83
C ARG A 389 -9.44 -23.99 -1.89
N VAL A 390 -8.58 -23.15 -2.43
CA VAL A 390 -7.42 -22.57 -1.72
C VAL A 390 -7.70 -21.12 -1.33
N PHE A 391 -7.39 -20.75 -0.09
CA PHE A 391 -7.64 -19.44 0.49
C PHE A 391 -6.42 -18.87 1.22
N GLN A 392 -6.39 -17.55 1.37
CA GLN A 392 -5.47 -16.82 2.25
C GLN A 392 -6.25 -16.02 3.31
N GLY A 393 -5.86 -16.13 4.57
CA GLY A 393 -6.43 -15.33 5.65
C GLY A 393 -6.36 -15.99 7.02
N GLU A 394 -7.02 -15.39 8.01
CA GLU A 394 -6.93 -15.79 9.42
C GLU A 394 -8.28 -16.11 10.06
N ARG A 395 -9.38 -16.06 9.29
CA ARG A 395 -10.72 -16.38 9.77
C ARG A 395 -10.94 -17.88 9.79
N GLU A 396 -11.77 -18.35 10.72
CA GLU A 396 -12.04 -19.78 10.88
C GLU A 396 -12.86 -20.36 9.73
N MET A 397 -13.75 -19.56 9.14
CA MET A 397 -14.59 -19.97 8.01
C MET A 397 -13.93 -19.59 6.69
N ALA A 398 -13.91 -20.50 5.72
CA ALA A 398 -13.29 -20.28 4.41
C ALA A 398 -13.92 -19.09 3.65
N ALA A 399 -15.24 -18.91 3.79
CA ALA A 399 -15.98 -17.82 3.16
C ALA A 399 -15.54 -16.40 3.61
N ASP A 400 -14.96 -16.30 4.80
CA ASP A 400 -14.47 -15.02 5.36
C ASP A 400 -13.01 -14.74 5.00
N ASN A 401 -12.36 -15.64 4.26
CA ASN A 401 -10.99 -15.52 3.79
C ASN A 401 -10.94 -15.24 2.27
N LYS A 402 -9.76 -14.82 1.80
CA LYS A 402 -9.56 -14.50 0.39
C LYS A 402 -9.40 -15.79 -0.43
N LEU A 403 -10.38 -16.12 -1.26
CA LEU A 403 -10.25 -17.19 -2.26
C LEU A 403 -9.12 -16.85 -3.25
N LEU A 404 -8.20 -17.80 -3.45
CA LEU A 404 -7.16 -17.74 -4.47
C LEU A 404 -7.57 -18.48 -5.74
N GLY A 405 -8.24 -19.63 -5.60
CA GLY A 405 -8.68 -20.42 -6.73
C GLY A 405 -9.20 -21.79 -6.34
N ASN A 406 -9.78 -22.45 -7.34
CA ASN A 406 -10.21 -23.85 -7.25
C ASN A 406 -9.23 -24.68 -8.08
N PHE A 407 -8.71 -25.75 -7.49
CA PHE A 407 -7.75 -26.65 -8.11
C PHE A 407 -8.39 -28.02 -8.24
N ASP A 408 -8.77 -28.38 -9.46
CA ASP A 408 -9.41 -29.65 -9.76
C ASP A 408 -8.35 -30.69 -10.12
N LEU A 409 -8.22 -31.71 -9.27
CA LEU A 409 -7.43 -32.91 -9.55
C LEU A 409 -8.34 -33.91 -10.27
N VAL A 410 -8.19 -34.01 -11.58
CA VAL A 410 -8.97 -34.94 -12.43
C VAL A 410 -8.11 -36.18 -12.72
N GLY A 411 -8.72 -37.37 -12.62
CA GLY A 411 -8.02 -38.65 -12.80
C GLY A 411 -8.95 -39.76 -13.24
#